data_AF-A0AA46YKZ0-F1
#
_entry.id   AF-A0AA46YKZ0-F1
#
_cell.length_a   1.000
_cell.length_b   1.000
_cell.length_c   1.000
_cell.angle_alpha   90.00
_cell.angle_beta   90.00
_cell.angle_gamma   90.00
#
_symmetry.space_group_name_H-M   'P 1'
#
loop_
_entity.id
_entity.type
_entity.pdbx_description
1 polymer ?
#
loop_
_entity_poly.entity_id
_entity_poly.type
_entity_poly.pdbx_seq_one_letter_code
_entity_poly.pdbx_strand_id
1 'polypeptide(L)'
;MVARHVTRRTLLRGSAGGLAATTFAGSAATLLGGCSGDDAEGGDLTFWNFYGPADDGNPQSKWFVALVDEWNANNDVKIKLHYLPPAEYFSGTPLQTAFQGVRARTSS
;
A
#
# COMPACT_ATOMS: atom_id res chain seq x y z
N MET A 1 -46.83 -15.95 13.68
CA MET A 1 -45.84 -14.92 14.05
C MET A 1 -44.85 -14.80 12.89
N VAL A 2 -45.00 -13.80 12.02
CA VAL A 2 -44.22 -13.69 10.77
C VAL A 2 -43.02 -12.78 11.02
N ALA A 3 -41.81 -13.33 10.96
CA ALA A 3 -40.57 -12.58 11.11
C ALA A 3 -40.38 -11.64 9.91
N ARG A 4 -40.42 -10.33 10.17
CA ARG A 4 -40.26 -9.28 9.18
C ARG A 4 -38.78 -9.19 8.82
N HIS A 5 -38.41 -9.66 7.64
CA HIS A 5 -37.04 -9.60 7.11
C HIS A 5 -36.58 -8.14 7.00
N VAL A 6 -35.69 -7.71 7.90
CA VAL A 6 -34.95 -6.46 7.74
C VAL A 6 -33.93 -6.68 6.63
N THR A 7 -34.25 -6.15 5.43
CA THR A 7 -33.40 -6.29 4.25
C THR A 7 -32.34 -5.19 4.24
N ARG A 8 -31.09 -5.57 3.98
CA ARG A 8 -29.88 -4.69 3.97
C ARG A 8 -30.01 -3.45 3.08
N ARG A 9 -30.93 -3.46 2.11
CA ARG A 9 -31.23 -2.31 1.23
C ARG A 9 -31.93 -1.14 1.93
N THR A 10 -32.55 -1.34 3.09
CA THR A 10 -33.16 -0.24 3.86
C THR A 10 -32.12 0.59 4.60
N LEU A 11 -30.98 0.00 4.97
CA LEU A 11 -29.89 0.72 5.65
C LEU A 11 -29.12 1.65 4.70
N LEU A 12 -28.99 1.27 3.42
CA LEU A 12 -28.29 2.06 2.40
C LEU A 12 -29.11 3.22 1.82
N ARG A 13 -30.41 3.30 2.12
CA ARG A 13 -31.28 4.44 1.73
C ARG A 13 -31.54 5.42 2.87
N GLY A 14 -31.06 5.14 4.09
CA GLY A 14 -31.19 6.01 5.25
C GLY A 14 -30.04 7.02 5.44
N SER A 15 -28.97 6.95 4.65
CA SER A 15 -27.75 7.78 4.81
C SER A 15 -27.64 8.96 3.84
N ALA A 16 -28.66 9.21 3.01
CA ALA A 16 -28.61 10.25 1.97
C ALA A 16 -29.45 11.50 2.28
N GLY A 17 -29.89 11.70 3.52
CA GLY A 17 -30.74 12.83 3.87
C GLY A 17 -30.67 13.21 5.34
N GLY A 18 -29.73 14.11 5.67
CA GLY A 18 -29.69 14.80 6.95
C GLY A 18 -28.34 14.73 7.62
N LEU A 19 -27.54 15.78 7.44
CA LEU A 19 -27.04 16.64 8.52
C LEU A 19 -26.10 17.68 7.88
N ALA A 20 -26.68 18.83 7.60
CA ALA A 20 -25.96 20.07 7.44
C ALA A 20 -25.10 20.31 8.69
N ALA A 21 -23.86 20.75 8.46
CA ALA A 21 -23.15 21.72 9.28
C ALA A 21 -23.37 21.62 10.81
N THR A 22 -22.71 20.66 11.45
CA THR A 22 -22.17 20.90 12.79
C THR A 22 -20.66 20.96 12.69
N THR A 23 -20.16 22.14 13.04
CA THR A 23 -18.77 22.53 13.16
C THR A 23 -17.99 21.54 14.03
N PHE A 24 -17.25 20.64 13.39
CA PHE A 24 -15.99 20.09 13.91
C PHE A 24 -14.82 20.67 13.10
N ALA A 25 -14.88 21.98 12.84
CA ALA A 25 -13.74 22.76 12.41
C ALA A 25 -12.81 22.90 13.63
N GLY A 26 -11.82 22.01 13.75
CA GLY A 26 -10.83 22.16 14.82
C GLY A 26 -9.78 21.06 14.94
N SER A 27 -10.01 19.83 14.47
CA SER A 27 -9.04 18.75 14.77
C SER A 27 -8.87 17.69 13.68
N ALA A 28 -9.60 17.74 12.57
CA ALA A 28 -9.46 16.78 11.47
C ALA A 28 -8.61 17.32 10.29
N ALA A 29 -8.32 18.63 10.25
CA ALA A 29 -7.48 19.24 9.22
C ALA A 29 -5.97 18.99 9.45
N THR A 30 -5.57 18.51 10.63
CA THR A 30 -4.17 18.16 10.93
C THR A 30 -3.77 16.77 10.44
N LEU A 31 -4.71 15.95 9.97
CA LEU A 31 -4.41 14.63 9.40
C LEU A 31 -4.16 14.66 7.88
N LEU A 32 -4.38 15.80 7.22
CA LEU A 32 -4.16 15.97 5.77
C LEU A 32 -3.07 17.00 5.45
N GLY A 33 -2.41 17.55 6.47
CA GLY A 33 -1.30 18.50 6.36
C GLY A 33 0.04 17.92 6.80
N GLY A 34 0.21 16.60 6.71
CA GLY A 34 1.53 15.99 6.81
C GLY A 34 2.37 16.50 5.65
N CYS A 35 3.29 17.42 5.96
CA CYS A 35 4.33 17.99 5.12
C CYS A 35 4.46 17.35 3.73
N SER A 36 4.03 18.09 2.72
CA SER A 36 4.58 18.03 1.37
C SER A 36 6.07 18.37 1.48
N GLY A 37 6.88 17.37 1.77
CA GLY A 37 8.29 17.52 2.17
C GLY A 37 9.05 16.23 1.91
N ASP A 38 8.77 15.69 0.74
CA ASP A 38 9.59 14.83 -0.11
C ASP A 38 8.59 14.61 -1.24
N ASP A 39 8.64 15.47 -2.27
CA ASP A 39 8.26 14.96 -3.59
C ASP A 39 9.04 13.65 -3.68
N ALA A 40 8.35 12.51 -3.60
CA ALA A 40 8.97 11.25 -3.95
C ALA A 40 9.42 11.50 -5.39
N GLU A 41 10.70 11.90 -5.54
CA GLU A 41 11.34 12.17 -6.82
C GLU A 41 10.86 11.05 -7.72
N GLY A 42 10.06 11.39 -8.74
CA GLY A 42 9.25 10.44 -9.50
C GLY A 42 10.10 9.26 -9.98
N GLY A 43 10.22 8.26 -9.14
CA GLY A 43 11.38 7.40 -9.09
C GLY A 43 10.93 6.02 -8.70
N ASP A 44 11.63 5.04 -9.26
CA ASP A 44 11.19 3.66 -9.23
C ASP A 44 11.05 3.15 -7.79
N LEU A 45 9.87 2.61 -7.46
CA LEU A 45 9.62 1.92 -6.21
C LEU A 45 10.37 0.59 -6.22
N THR A 46 11.14 0.30 -5.17
CA THR A 46 11.74 -1.03 -5.02
C THR A 46 10.85 -1.90 -4.14
N PHE A 47 10.37 -3.02 -4.68
CA PHE A 47 9.52 -3.95 -3.96
C PHE A 47 10.29 -5.22 -3.57
N TRP A 48 10.58 -5.33 -2.28
CA TRP A 48 11.26 -6.46 -1.68
C TRP A 48 10.27 -7.61 -1.48
N ASN A 49 10.60 -8.80 -1.98
CA ASN A 49 9.69 -9.94 -1.92
C ASN A 49 10.46 -11.28 -1.94
N PHE A 50 9.74 -12.37 -1.73
CA PHE A 50 10.26 -13.75 -1.76
C PHE A 50 9.54 -14.65 -2.77
N TYR A 51 8.70 -14.07 -3.64
CA TYR A 51 7.94 -14.82 -4.66
C TYR A 51 8.65 -14.83 -6.01
N GLY A 52 9.22 -13.71 -6.45
CA GLY A 52 10.05 -13.69 -7.64
C GLY A 52 10.70 -12.35 -7.99
N PRO A 53 11.55 -12.32 -9.03
CA PRO A 53 11.84 -13.44 -9.94
C PRO A 53 12.67 -14.54 -9.28
N ALA A 54 12.06 -15.73 -9.11
CA ALA A 54 12.72 -16.93 -8.59
C ALA A 54 13.09 -17.87 -9.75
N ASP A 55 14.28 -18.49 -9.65
CA ASP A 55 14.86 -19.33 -10.72
C ASP A 55 14.13 -20.67 -10.92
N ASP A 56 13.28 -21.07 -9.98
CA ASP A 56 12.54 -22.33 -10.01
C ASP A 56 11.34 -22.31 -10.98
N GLY A 57 11.04 -21.15 -11.57
CA GLY A 57 9.96 -20.99 -12.55
C GLY A 57 8.56 -21.27 -11.98
N ASN A 58 8.39 -21.18 -10.65
CA ASN A 58 7.12 -21.48 -10.00
C ASN A 58 5.99 -20.53 -10.46
N PRO A 59 4.71 -20.95 -10.40
CA PRO A 59 3.60 -20.13 -10.88
C PRO A 59 3.45 -18.79 -10.16
N GLN A 60 3.81 -18.73 -8.87
CA GLN A 60 3.73 -17.49 -8.08
C GLN A 60 4.75 -16.46 -8.56
N SER A 61 5.99 -16.87 -8.81
CA SER A 61 7.07 -16.08 -9.40
C SER A 61 6.64 -15.48 -10.73
N LYS A 62 6.09 -16.32 -11.63
CA LYS A 62 5.58 -15.88 -12.93
C LYS A 62 4.46 -14.85 -12.81
N TRP A 63 3.51 -15.10 -11.92
CA TRP A 63 2.42 -14.15 -11.66
C TRP A 63 2.94 -12.82 -11.11
N PHE A 64 3.91 -12.87 -10.18
CA PHE A 64 4.49 -11.67 -9.57
C PHE A 64 5.21 -10.79 -10.59
N VAL A 65 6.00 -11.41 -11.46
CA VAL A 65 6.70 -10.72 -12.55
C VAL A 65 5.70 -10.13 -13.53
N ALA A 66 4.71 -10.91 -13.99
CA ALA A 66 3.70 -10.43 -14.92
C ALA A 66 2.89 -9.25 -14.36
N LEU A 67 2.53 -9.28 -13.08
CA LEU A 67 1.84 -8.20 -12.40
C LEU A 67 2.66 -6.89 -12.42
N VAL A 68 3.95 -6.99 -12.10
CA VAL A 68 4.84 -5.81 -12.10
C VAL A 68 5.11 -5.31 -13.51
N ASP A 69 5.26 -6.19 -14.50
CA ASP A 69 5.40 -5.81 -15.89
C ASP A 69 4.16 -5.06 -16.39
N GLU A 70 2.95 -5.55 -16.06
CA GLU A 70 1.70 -4.89 -16.39
C GLU A 70 1.59 -3.53 -15.70
N TRP A 71 1.95 -3.43 -14.42
CA TRP A 71 1.96 -2.15 -13.71
C TRP A 71 2.91 -1.15 -14.39
N ASN A 72 4.14 -1.57 -14.68
CA ASN A 72 5.18 -0.75 -15.27
C ASN A 72 4.85 -0.30 -16.69
N ALA A 73 4.08 -1.08 -17.45
CA ALA A 73 3.61 -0.67 -18.77
C ALA A 73 2.58 0.47 -18.71
N ASN A 74 1.81 0.57 -17.63
CA ASN A 74 0.62 1.41 -17.56
C ASN A 74 0.73 2.61 -16.62
N ASN A 75 1.80 2.74 -15.84
CA ASN A 75 1.94 3.79 -14.82
C ASN A 75 3.29 4.50 -14.91
N ASP A 76 3.34 5.79 -14.64
CA ASP A 76 4.60 6.56 -14.66
C ASP A 76 5.56 6.10 -13.55
N VAL A 77 5.03 5.83 -12.35
CA VAL A 77 5.78 5.26 -11.24
C VAL A 77 6.03 3.77 -11.48
N LYS A 78 7.30 3.40 -11.67
CA LYS A 78 7.71 2.02 -11.94
C LYS A 78 8.03 1.26 -10.65
N ILE A 79 7.95 -0.06 -10.71
CA ILE A 79 8.28 -1.00 -9.65
C ILE A 79 9.47 -1.86 -10.11
N LYS A 80 10.51 -1.90 -9.29
CA LYS A 80 11.65 -2.81 -9.39
C LYS A 80 11.49 -3.93 -8.38
N LEU A 81 11.45 -5.18 -8.84
CA LEU A 81 11.43 -6.34 -7.95
C LEU A 81 12.81 -6.58 -7.34
N HIS A 82 12.88 -6.65 -6.01
CA HIS A 82 14.05 -7.10 -5.26
C HIS A 82 13.72 -8.44 -4.60
N TYR A 83 14.12 -9.53 -5.25
CA TYR A 83 13.89 -10.88 -4.75
C TYR A 83 14.93 -11.26 -3.70
N LEU A 84 14.47 -11.84 -2.61
CA LEU A 84 15.28 -12.53 -1.62
C LEU A 84 14.77 -13.97 -1.48
N PRO A 85 15.66 -14.98 -1.42
CA PRO A 85 15.27 -16.33 -1.05
C PRO A 85 14.51 -16.35 0.29
N PRO A 86 13.52 -17.24 0.49
CA PRO A 86 12.67 -17.22 1.69
C PRO A 86 13.45 -17.22 3.02
N ALA A 87 14.56 -17.97 3.10
CA ALA A 87 15.42 -18.00 4.28
C ALA A 87 16.03 -16.61 4.59
N GLU A 88 16.45 -15.88 3.57
CA GLU A 88 17.02 -14.54 3.70
C GLU A 88 15.94 -13.49 3.98
N TYR A 89 14.76 -13.63 3.36
CA TYR A 89 13.64 -12.72 3.57
C TYR A 89 13.08 -12.81 5.00
N PHE A 90 12.88 -14.02 5.54
CA PHE A 90 12.25 -14.19 6.86
C PHE A 90 13.24 -14.20 8.02
N SER A 91 14.43 -14.75 7.83
CA SER A 91 15.39 -15.01 8.92
C SER A 91 16.73 -14.32 8.72
N GLY A 92 16.97 -13.72 7.55
CA GLY A 92 18.16 -12.93 7.30
C GLY A 92 18.09 -11.55 7.92
N THR A 93 19.21 -10.83 7.82
CA THR A 93 19.33 -9.42 8.19
C THR A 93 18.91 -8.39 7.13
N PRO A 94 18.71 -8.69 5.82
CA PRO A 94 18.49 -7.64 4.81
C PRO A 94 17.34 -6.69 5.11
N LEU A 95 16.16 -7.21 5.50
CA LEU A 95 15.01 -6.37 5.84
C LEU A 95 15.30 -5.52 7.09
N GLN A 96 15.87 -6.13 8.12
CA GLN A 96 16.18 -5.43 9.37
C GLN A 96 17.15 -4.28 9.13
N THR A 97 18.22 -4.52 8.37
CA THR A 97 19.21 -3.50 8.02
C THR A 97 18.61 -2.40 7.14
N ALA A 98 17.84 -2.75 6.12
CA ALA A 98 17.21 -1.79 5.22
C ALA A 98 16.26 -0.82 5.96
N PHE A 99 15.49 -1.33 6.92
CA PHE A 99 14.54 -0.51 7.68
C PHE A 99 15.14 0.19 8.91
N GLN A 100 16.30 -0.27 9.42
CA GLN A 100 17.03 0.44 10.47
C GLN A 100 17.78 1.69 9.93
N GLY A 101 18.16 1.70 8.64
CA GLY A 101 18.92 2.78 8.02
C GLY A 101 18.13 4.05 7.64
N VAL A 102 16.79 4.01 7.70
CA VAL A 102 15.92 5.15 7.29
C VAL A 102 16.01 6.35 8.25
N ARG A 103 16.71 6.24 9.39
CA ARG A 103 16.83 7.32 10.40
C ARG A 103 18.16 8.09 10.36
N ALA A 104 18.75 8.33 9.19
CA ALA A 104 20.02 9.08 9.10
C ALA A 104 20.14 10.07 7.93
N ARG A 105 19.03 10.47 7.27
CA ARG A 105 19.06 11.54 6.26
C ARG A 105 18.28 12.77 6.71
N THR A 106 18.67 13.30 7.87
CA THR A 106 18.30 14.65 8.31
C THR A 106 19.51 15.30 8.96
N SER A 107 20.53 15.67 8.17
CA SER A 107 21.51 16.72 8.50
C SER A 107 22.55 16.86 7.40
N SER A 108 22.34 17.84 6.52
CA SER A 108 23.39 18.67 5.92
C SER A 108 22.74 19.88 5.25
#